data_AF-A0A972U630-F1
#
_entry.id   AF-A0A972U630-F1
#
_cell.length_a   1.000
_cell.length_b   1.000
_cell.length_c   1.000
_cell.angle_alpha   90.00
_cell.angle_beta   90.00
_cell.angle_gamma   90.00
#
_symmetry.space_group_name_H-M   'P 1'
#
loop_
_entity.id
_entity.type
_entity.pdbx_description
1 polymer ?
#
loop_
_entity_poly.entity_id
_entity_poly.type
_entity_poly.pdbx_seq_one_letter_code
_entity_poly.pdbx_strand_id
1 'polypeptide(L)'
;MTEDEVKALQSELAQFQQEKEQIKSVIGTIGGNTTSRQDGIISTIFVVMISLLFLIDLLHLLNLIHSPLPPLFSLQIGVLLVSIKIIWMMHKQMKVEHFQFWILNSIEFRINDIAKKQKRMEEMLKARLTE
;
A
#
# COMPACT_ATOMS: atom_id res chain seq x y z
N MET A 1 2.50 -26.84 -38.75
CA MET A 1 2.98 -25.60 -38.11
C MET A 1 4.09 -25.06 -38.95
N THR A 2 3.82 -23.99 -39.68
CA THR A 2 4.79 -23.30 -40.54
C THR A 2 5.78 -22.52 -39.65
N GLU A 3 7.04 -22.40 -40.06
CA GLU A 3 8.07 -21.66 -39.28
C GLU A 3 7.66 -20.22 -38.95
N ASP A 4 6.83 -19.62 -39.80
CA ASP A 4 6.27 -18.28 -39.59
C ASP A 4 5.26 -18.22 -38.42
N GLU A 5 4.47 -19.26 -38.19
CA GLU A 5 3.56 -19.34 -37.04
C GLU A 5 4.34 -19.45 -35.73
N VAL A 6 5.44 -20.20 -35.74
CA VAL A 6 6.32 -20.35 -34.57
C VAL A 6 7.01 -19.03 -34.23
N LYS A 7 7.49 -18.29 -35.25
CA LYS A 7 8.06 -16.95 -35.06
C LYS A 7 7.02 -15.93 -34.57
N ALA A 8 5.80 -15.97 -35.10
CA ALA A 8 4.72 -15.10 -34.63
C ALA A 8 4.40 -15.35 -33.15
N LEU A 9 4.22 -16.62 -32.76
CA LEU A 9 3.96 -17.03 -31.37
C LEU A 9 5.10 -16.65 -30.42
N GLN A 10 6.36 -16.75 -30.86
CA GLN A 10 7.50 -16.30 -30.06
C GLN A 10 7.52 -14.78 -29.86
N SER A 11 7.15 -14.00 -30.87
CA SER A 11 7.07 -12.54 -30.76
C SER A 11 5.94 -12.10 -29.82
N GLU A 12 4.79 -12.79 -29.88
CA GLU A 12 3.66 -12.56 -28.98
C GLU A 12 4.03 -12.89 -27.53
N LEU A 13 4.69 -14.03 -27.30
CA LEU A 13 5.20 -14.42 -25.98
C LEU A 13 6.18 -13.40 -25.40
N ALA A 14 7.07 -12.85 -26.23
CA ALA A 14 8.01 -11.81 -25.81
C ALA A 14 7.28 -10.51 -25.40
N GLN A 15 6.25 -10.10 -26.15
CA GLN A 15 5.40 -8.97 -25.78
C GLN A 15 4.66 -9.20 -24.47
N PHE A 16 4.08 -10.39 -24.26
CA PHE A 16 3.41 -10.73 -23.01
C PHE A 16 4.34 -10.69 -21.79
N GLN A 17 5.59 -11.14 -21.93
CA GLN A 17 6.57 -11.06 -20.85
C GLN A 17 6.94 -9.61 -20.52
N GLN A 18 7.06 -8.76 -21.55
CA GLN A 18 7.37 -7.34 -21.39
C GLN A 18 6.22 -6.59 -20.70
N GLU A 19 4.98 -6.81 -21.11
CA GLU A 19 3.80 -6.25 -20.44
C GLU A 19 3.68 -6.71 -18.99
N LYS A 20 3.97 -8.00 -18.73
CA LYS A 20 3.97 -8.54 -17.37
C LYS A 20 4.98 -7.85 -16.46
N GLU A 21 6.21 -7.61 -16.94
CA GLU A 21 7.23 -6.90 -16.16
C GLU A 21 6.88 -5.41 -15.96
N GLN A 22 6.22 -4.77 -16.93
CA GLN A 22 5.70 -3.41 -16.77
C GLN A 22 4.59 -3.35 -15.70
N ILE A 23 3.65 -4.29 -15.73
CA ILE A 23 2.61 -4.38 -14.70
C ILE A 23 3.23 -4.61 -13.32
N LYS A 24 4.23 -5.50 -13.22
CA LYS A 24 4.95 -5.77 -11.97
C LYS A 24 5.69 -4.55 -11.44
N SER A 25 6.30 -3.74 -12.31
CA SER A 25 7.02 -2.53 -11.89
C SER A 25 6.06 -1.43 -11.41
N VAL A 26 4.91 -1.27 -12.05
CA VAL A 26 3.84 -0.37 -11.60
C VAL A 26 3.30 -0.81 -10.24
N ILE A 27 3.01 -2.10 -10.07
CA ILE A 27 2.57 -2.68 -8.79
C ILE A 27 3.65 -2.51 -7.70
N GLY A 28 4.93 -2.76 -8.02
CA GLY A 28 6.05 -2.61 -7.09
C GLY A 28 6.32 -1.16 -6.68
N THR A 29 6.03 -0.20 -7.55
CA THR A 29 6.12 1.23 -7.26
C THR A 29 5.02 1.66 -6.29
N ILE A 30 3.84 1.04 -6.38
CA ILE A 30 2.72 1.28 -5.47
C ILE A 30 2.91 0.54 -4.13
N GLY A 31 3.60 -0.61 -4.15
CA GLY A 31 3.98 -1.41 -2.98
C GLY A 31 5.16 -0.87 -2.15
N GLY A 32 5.85 0.17 -2.60
CA GLY A 32 6.70 0.98 -1.72
C GLY A 32 8.13 0.47 -1.43
N ASN A 33 8.89 0.04 -2.44
CA ASN A 33 10.33 -0.24 -2.26
C ASN A 33 11.13 1.02 -1.84
N THR A 34 10.91 2.16 -2.48
CA THR A 34 11.73 3.37 -2.25
C THR A 34 11.24 4.23 -1.07
N THR A 35 9.94 4.22 -0.82
CA THR A 35 9.28 5.03 0.22
C THR A 35 9.47 4.45 1.64
N SER A 36 9.64 3.13 1.77
CA SER A 36 9.75 2.45 3.07
C SER A 36 10.96 2.93 3.91
N ARG A 37 12.12 3.16 3.28
CA ARG A 37 13.32 3.65 3.98
C ARG A 37 13.16 5.08 4.51
N GLN A 38 12.60 5.97 3.70
CA GLN A 38 12.34 7.36 4.10
C GLN A 38 11.30 7.42 5.23
N ASP A 39 10.28 6.55 5.17
CA ASP A 39 9.27 6.45 6.21
C ASP A 39 9.81 5.95 7.54
N GLY A 40 10.73 4.98 7.51
CA GLY A 40 11.46 4.54 8.70
C GLY A 40 12.20 5.71 9.36
N ILE A 41 12.99 6.46 8.58
CA ILE A 41 13.77 7.60 9.09
C ILE A 41 12.87 8.68 9.68
N ILE A 42 11.80 9.08 8.96
CA ILE A 42 10.85 10.09 9.43
C ILE A 42 10.17 9.62 10.72
N SER A 43 9.75 8.36 10.79
CA SER A 43 9.14 7.81 12.00
C SER A 43 10.11 7.82 13.18
N THR A 44 11.36 7.41 12.97
CA THR A 44 12.40 7.45 14.02
C THR A 44 12.65 8.86 14.52
N ILE A 45 12.72 9.86 13.63
CA ILE A 45 12.88 11.27 14.03
C ILE A 45 11.72 11.72 14.92
N PHE A 46 10.47 11.41 14.56
CA PHE A 46 9.30 11.77 15.37
C PHE A 46 9.35 11.12 16.76
N VAL A 47 9.71 9.83 16.84
CA VAL A 47 9.83 9.13 18.13
C VAL A 47 10.92 9.77 18.98
N VAL A 48 12.11 10.01 18.41
CA VAL A 48 13.23 10.66 19.12
C VAL A 48 12.81 12.04 19.63
N MET A 49 12.11 12.82 18.82
CA MET A 49 11.69 14.18 19.19
C MET A 49 10.64 14.19 20.31
N ILE A 50 9.64 13.29 20.24
CA ILE A 50 8.64 13.12 21.31
C ILE A 50 9.31 12.60 22.60
N SER A 51 10.22 11.63 22.49
CA SER A 51 10.96 11.11 23.64
C SER A 51 11.85 12.17 24.29
N LEU A 52 12.51 13.03 23.51
CA LEU A 52 13.30 14.15 24.03
C LEU A 52 12.43 15.17 24.77
N LEU A 53 11.32 15.59 24.17
CA LEU A 53 10.35 16.48 24.82
C LEU A 53 9.89 15.91 26.16
N PHE A 54 9.50 14.63 26.16
CA PHE A 54 9.06 13.94 27.37
C PHE A 54 10.17 13.82 28.43
N LEU A 55 11.40 13.51 28.02
CA LEU A 55 12.55 13.44 28.95
C LEU A 55 12.87 14.80 29.57
N ILE A 56 12.80 15.88 28.79
CA ILE A 56 13.03 17.24 29.29
C ILE A 56 11.96 17.62 30.31
N ASP A 57 10.68 17.33 30.03
CA ASP A 57 9.59 17.56 30.98
C ASP A 57 9.75 16.73 32.27
N LEU A 58 10.18 15.47 32.14
CA LEU A 58 10.42 14.58 33.27
C LEU A 58 11.59 15.05 34.15
N LEU A 59 12.70 15.48 33.53
CA LEU A 59 13.88 16.02 34.22
C LEU A 59 13.56 17.34 34.93
N HIS A 60 12.72 18.17 34.33
CA HIS A 60 12.21 19.40 34.93
C HIS A 60 11.33 19.10 36.15
N LEU A 61 10.41 18.14 36.04
CA LEU A 61 9.57 17.70 37.15
C LEU A 61 10.39 17.14 38.33
N LEU A 62 11.52 16.47 38.05
CA LEU A 62 12.45 15.95 39.06
C LEU A 62 13.35 17.03 39.68
N ASN A 63 13.17 18.31 39.34
CA ASN A 63 14.02 19.43 39.75
C ASN A 63 15.52 19.28 39.37
N LEU A 64 15.85 18.36 38.47
CA LEU A 64 17.24 18.10 38.05
C LEU A 64 17.76 19.19 37.10
N ILE A 65 16.86 19.82 36.34
CA ILE A 65 17.16 20.84 35.32
C ILE A 65 16.08 21.92 35.40
N HIS A 66 16.46 23.20 35.43
CA HIS A 66 15.52 24.31 35.24
C HIS A 66 15.16 24.42 33.76
N SER A 67 13.96 23.98 33.39
CA SER A 67 13.46 24.15 32.02
C SER A 67 12.94 25.57 31.84
N PRO A 68 13.26 26.26 30.73
CA PRO A 68 12.72 27.58 30.43
C PRO A 68 11.24 27.55 30.02
N LEU A 69 10.64 26.36 29.83
CA LEU A 69 9.27 26.20 29.33
C LEU A 69 8.33 25.69 30.43
N PRO A 70 7.16 26.33 30.63
CA PRO A 70 6.11 25.81 31.50
C PRO A 70 5.65 24.41 31.04
N PRO A 71 5.47 23.43 31.94
CA PRO A 71 5.10 22.05 31.58
C PRO A 71 3.84 21.95 30.70
N LEU A 72 2.85 22.82 30.94
CA LEU A 72 1.61 22.86 30.15
C LEU A 72 1.87 23.23 28.68
N PHE A 73 2.86 24.09 28.42
CA PHE A 73 3.20 24.51 27.06
C PHE A 73 3.94 23.40 26.31
N SER A 74 4.83 22.68 27.00
CA SER A 74 5.50 21.50 26.42
C SER A 74 4.50 20.40 26.06
N LEU A 75 3.52 20.14 26.93
CA LEU A 75 2.42 19.21 26.65
C LEU A 75 1.64 19.60 25.38
N GLN A 76 1.32 20.89 25.20
CA GLN A 76 0.63 21.37 24.00
C GLN A 76 1.45 21.11 22.73
N ILE A 77 2.77 21.32 22.77
CA ILE A 77 3.69 21.02 21.66
C ILE A 77 3.72 19.51 21.38
N GLY A 78 3.78 18.68 22.42
CA GLY A 78 3.75 17.23 22.29
C GLY A 78 2.46 16.73 21.63
N VAL A 79 1.29 17.22 22.09
CA VAL A 79 -0.02 16.88 21.50
C VAL A 79 -0.12 17.34 20.05
N LEU A 80 0.36 18.54 19.72
CA LEU A 80 0.40 19.05 18.35
C LEU A 80 1.25 18.15 17.44
N LEU A 81 2.42 17.74 17.90
CA LEU A 81 3.33 16.86 17.15
C LEU A 81 2.74 15.50 16.85
N VAL A 82 2.13 14.87 17.85
CA VAL A 82 1.45 13.59 17.69
C VAL A 82 0.30 13.74 16.69
N SER A 83 -0.47 14.83 16.78
CA SER A 83 -1.59 15.09 15.86
C SER A 83 -1.12 15.23 14.42
N ILE A 84 -0.04 15.98 14.18
CA ILE A 84 0.58 16.12 12.84
C ILE A 84 1.07 14.77 12.33
N LYS A 85 1.69 13.95 13.19
CA LYS A 85 2.17 12.60 12.81
C LYS A 85 1.02 11.68 12.40
N ILE A 86 -0.12 11.73 13.10
CA ILE A 86 -1.32 10.97 12.76
C ILE A 86 -1.88 11.40 11.40
N ILE A 87 -2.03 12.71 11.18
CA ILE A 87 -2.51 13.25 9.88
C ILE A 87 -1.57 12.82 8.75
N TRP A 88 -0.26 12.89 8.97
CA TRP A 88 0.72 12.45 7.98
C TRP A 88 0.58 10.94 7.69
N MET A 89 0.48 10.10 8.72
CA MET A 89 0.29 8.66 8.54
C MET A 89 -0.97 8.35 7.71
N MET A 90 -2.08 9.02 8.04
CA MET A 90 -3.35 8.88 7.33
C MET A 90 -3.24 9.28 5.85
N HIS A 91 -2.56 10.39 5.55
CA HIS A 91 -2.35 10.81 4.16
C HIS A 91 -1.51 9.82 3.36
N LYS A 92 -0.52 9.17 4.00
CA LYS A 92 0.27 8.12 3.35
C LYS A 92 -0.52 6.84 3.10
N GLN A 93 -1.36 6.45 4.05
CA GLN A 93 -2.14 5.20 3.99
C GLN A 93 -3.18 5.22 2.84
N MET A 94 -3.79 6.38 2.58
CA MET A 94 -4.85 6.56 1.57
C MET A 94 -4.46 6.09 0.15
N LYS A 95 -3.19 6.23 -0.25
CA LYS A 95 -2.73 5.79 -1.58
C LYS A 95 -2.73 4.27 -1.72
N VAL A 96 -2.34 3.56 -0.66
CA VAL A 96 -2.30 2.10 -0.63
C VAL A 96 -3.72 1.54 -0.61
N GLU A 97 -4.61 2.14 0.17
CA GLU A 97 -6.02 1.73 0.26
C GLU A 97 -6.73 1.87 -1.09
N HIS A 98 -6.55 2.98 -1.80
CA HIS A 98 -7.12 3.17 -3.13
C HIS A 98 -6.66 2.08 -4.11
N PHE A 99 -5.38 1.73 -4.08
CA PHE A 99 -4.84 0.68 -4.92
C PHE A 99 -5.38 -0.71 -4.57
N GLN A 100 -5.41 -1.06 -3.27
CA GLN A 100 -5.98 -2.31 -2.79
C GLN A 100 -7.45 -2.44 -3.22
N PHE A 101 -8.20 -1.34 -3.13
CA PHE A 101 -9.59 -1.25 -3.60
C PHE A 101 -9.71 -1.57 -5.09
N TRP A 102 -8.88 -0.97 -5.95
CA TRP A 102 -8.90 -1.25 -7.39
C TRP A 102 -8.55 -2.69 -7.74
N ILE A 103 -7.57 -3.28 -7.04
CA ILE A 103 -7.24 -4.70 -7.24
C ILE A 103 -8.43 -5.58 -6.86
N LEU A 104 -9.04 -5.33 -5.70
CA LEU A 104 -10.16 -6.13 -5.21
C LEU A 104 -11.34 -6.06 -6.18
N ASN A 105 -11.70 -4.86 -6.64
CA ASN A 105 -12.76 -4.66 -7.63
C ASN A 105 -12.48 -5.39 -8.96
N SER A 106 -11.22 -5.37 -9.41
CA SER A 106 -10.81 -6.09 -10.62
C SER A 106 -10.91 -7.61 -10.47
N ILE A 107 -10.54 -8.14 -9.30
CA ILE A 107 -10.67 -9.55 -8.96
C ILE A 107 -12.15 -9.94 -8.87
N GLU A 108 -12.97 -9.13 -8.20
CA GLU A 108 -14.40 -9.33 -8.06
C GLU A 108 -15.09 -9.42 -9.42
N PHE A 109 -14.79 -8.47 -10.33
CA PHE A 109 -15.29 -8.50 -11.70
C PHE A 109 -14.89 -9.79 -12.43
N ARG A 110 -13.62 -10.19 -12.32
CA ARG A 110 -13.12 -11.40 -13.01
C ARG A 110 -13.74 -12.69 -12.46
N ILE A 111 -13.94 -12.78 -11.14
CA ILE A 111 -14.64 -13.91 -10.50
C ILE A 111 -16.08 -13.98 -11.00
N ASN A 112 -16.78 -12.85 -11.05
CA ASN A 112 -18.14 -12.79 -11.55
C ASN A 112 -18.27 -13.25 -13.01
N ASP A 113 -17.33 -12.86 -13.86
CA ASP A 113 -17.29 -13.31 -15.25
C ASP A 113 -17.02 -14.81 -15.39
N ILE A 114 -16.12 -15.35 -14.57
CA ILE A 114 -15.85 -16.79 -14.51
C ILE A 114 -17.11 -17.54 -14.07
N ALA A 115 -17.81 -17.07 -13.03
CA ALA A 115 -19.05 -17.67 -12.56
C ALA A 115 -20.14 -17.68 -13.64
N LYS A 116 -20.29 -16.59 -14.40
CA LYS A 116 -21.22 -16.53 -15.55
C LYS A 116 -20.83 -17.48 -16.68
N LYS A 117 -19.54 -17.66 -16.95
CA LYS A 117 -19.06 -18.62 -17.96
C LYS A 117 -19.31 -20.06 -17.51
N GLN A 118 -19.07 -20.37 -16.23
CA GLN A 118 -19.34 -21.68 -15.66
C GLN A 118 -20.83 -22.03 -15.76
N LYS A 119 -21.72 -21.12 -15.35
CA LYS A 119 -23.17 -21.33 -15.44
C LYS A 119 -23.63 -21.60 -16.88
N ARG A 120 -23.11 -20.85 -17.86
CA ARG A 120 -23.40 -21.08 -19.28
C ARG A 120 -22.93 -22.45 -19.77
N MET A 121 -21.75 -22.90 -19.33
CA MET A 121 -21.28 -24.25 -19.65
C MET A 121 -22.18 -25.32 -19.03
N GLU A 122 -22.61 -25.16 -17.78
CA GLU A 122 -23.53 -26.10 -17.11
C GLU A 122 -24.89 -26.17 -17.83
N GLU A 123 -25.44 -25.04 -18.27
CA GLU A 123 -26.69 -24.97 -19.04
C GLU A 123 -26.56 -25.67 -20.40
N MET A 124 -25.48 -25.42 -21.14
CA MET A 124 -25.20 -26.09 -22.41
C MET A 124 -25.02 -27.60 -22.25
N LEU A 125 -24.35 -28.03 -21.17
CA LEU A 125 -24.15 -29.46 -20.88
C LEU A 125 -25.48 -30.16 -20.58
N LYS A 126 -26.34 -29.51 -19.77
CA LYS A 126 -27.69 -30.03 -19.48
C LYS A 126 -28.54 -30.13 -20.73
N ALA A 127 -28.56 -29.10 -21.58
CA ALA A 127 -29.31 -29.12 -22.84
C ALA A 127 -28.92 -30.31 -23.74
N ARG A 128 -27.62 -30.59 -23.86
CA ARG A 128 -27.09 -31.73 -24.63
C ARG A 128 -27.35 -33.10 -24.01
N LEU A 129 -27.61 -33.18 -22.71
CA LEU A 129 -27.93 -34.44 -22.02
C LEU A 129 -29.43 -34.74 -22.03
N THR A 130 -30.28 -33.76 -22.36
CA THR A 130 -31.73 -33.89 -22.49
C THR A 130 -32.23 -34.06 -23.93
N GLU A 131 -31.34 -33.92 -24.92
CA GLU A 131 -31.55 -34.35 -26.32
C GLU A 131 -31.16 -35.83 -26.50
#